data_AF-A0AA41VPM5-F1
#
_entry.id   AF-A0AA41VPM5-F1
#
_cell.length_a   1.000
_cell.length_b   1.000
_cell.length_c   1.000
_cell.angle_alpha   90.00
_cell.angle_beta   90.00
_cell.angle_gamma   90.00
#
_symmetry.space_group_name_H-M   'P 1'
#
loop_
_entity.id
_entity.type
_entity.pdbx_description
1 polymer ?
#
loop_
_entity_poly.entity_id
_entity_poly.type
_entity_poly.pdbx_seq_one_letter_code
_entity_poly.pdbx_strand_id
1 'polypeptide(L)'
;MGIPYDDVVIIKQSEKLGDPSMITVNCPDKTGLGCDLCRIILFFGLNIVKGDFSTDGKWCYVVFWVVEKSRRTRWSSLKKRLLEACPSCYSTSGIYFYRNELQQPKPPQLFLLKFCCTDRKGLLHDVTEVLCDLELIIWSVKVSTTPDDKVMDLFFITDSRELLHTKQRQEDTCNHLRSVLGDALISCEIELSGSEVLTCSTGSSLPPAITEEMFGLELGNNHPLSKSSPSNEISVTVDNSLSPAHTLIQIVCVDHKGLLYDMMRTLKDYNMKISYGRFSIKQGQNCELDLFIVQADGKKILDPNKLNALCSRLQAELLHPFKVAVVSRGPDSELLVVNPVELSGLGRPLVFYDVTLALKMLKICIFTADIGRHIIGDKECEVYRILLGEGNGLSMPSKKIEGQVRKMLMGWE
;
A
#
# COMPACT_ATOMS: atom_id res chain seq x y z
N MET A 1 35.01 -1.96 -9.73
CA MET A 1 34.63 -0.61 -10.19
C MET A 1 33.29 -0.30 -9.58
N GLY A 2 33.21 0.66 -8.67
CA GLY A 2 31.97 1.02 -7.98
C GLY A 2 31.10 1.90 -8.87
N ILE A 3 29.79 1.61 -8.90
CA ILE A 3 28.80 2.55 -9.43
C ILE A 3 28.81 3.78 -8.50
N PRO A 4 28.97 5.01 -9.02
CA PRO A 4 28.81 6.23 -8.22
C PRO A 4 27.46 6.22 -7.49
N TYR A 5 27.42 6.67 -6.23
CA TYR A 5 26.18 6.65 -5.42
C TYR A 5 24.98 7.32 -6.12
N ASP A 6 25.25 8.35 -6.94
CA ASP A 6 24.22 9.08 -7.70
C ASP A 6 23.64 8.32 -8.90
N ASP A 7 24.32 7.26 -9.36
CA ASP A 7 23.94 6.44 -10.52
C ASP A 7 23.10 5.21 -10.13
N VAL A 8 22.91 4.97 -8.84
CA VAL A 8 22.10 3.83 -8.32
C VAL A 8 20.63 4.01 -8.67
N VAL A 9 20.11 5.24 -8.61
CA VAL A 9 18.74 5.57 -9.00
C VAL A 9 18.75 6.79 -9.92
N ILE A 10 18.30 6.58 -11.16
CA ILE A 10 18.22 7.61 -12.19
C ILE A 10 16.74 7.83 -12.53
N ILE A 11 16.29 9.07 -12.49
CA ILE A 11 14.93 9.46 -12.86
C ILE A 11 15.00 10.38 -14.06
N LYS A 12 14.33 9.99 -15.15
CA LYS A 12 14.12 10.82 -16.34
C LYS A 12 12.64 11.18 -16.42
N GLN A 13 12.31 12.42 -16.06
CA GLN A 13 10.94 12.91 -16.12
C GLN A 13 10.54 13.19 -17.56
N SER A 14 9.28 12.88 -17.89
CA SER A 14 8.71 13.25 -19.18
C SER A 14 8.48 14.76 -19.27
N GLU A 15 8.69 15.33 -20.45
CA GLU A 15 8.39 16.74 -20.75
C GLU A 15 6.90 16.97 -21.02
N LYS A 16 6.15 15.93 -21.41
CA LYS A 16 4.73 16.01 -21.77
C LYS A 16 3.86 15.37 -20.70
N LEU A 17 2.75 16.04 -20.37
CA LEU A 17 1.76 15.54 -19.42
C LEU A 17 1.10 14.27 -19.97
N GLY A 18 1.10 13.20 -19.18
CA GLY A 18 0.55 11.88 -19.56
C GLY A 18 1.57 10.92 -20.18
N ASP A 19 2.69 11.42 -20.73
CA ASP A 19 3.78 10.56 -21.19
C ASP A 19 4.54 9.96 -19.99
N PRO A 20 4.96 8.69 -20.06
CA PRO A 20 5.58 8.02 -18.93
C PRO A 20 6.97 8.58 -18.63
N SER A 21 7.22 8.88 -17.35
CA SER A 21 8.56 9.12 -16.82
C SER A 21 9.27 7.80 -16.55
N MET A 22 10.61 7.78 -16.62
CA MET A 22 11.40 6.55 -16.45
C MET A 22 12.22 6.60 -15.16
N ILE A 23 12.13 5.54 -14.37
CA ILE A 23 12.93 5.31 -13.16
C ILE A 23 13.81 4.09 -13.42
N THR A 24 15.13 4.26 -13.34
CA THR A 24 16.12 3.19 -13.46
C THR A 24 16.78 2.98 -12.11
N VAL A 25 16.84 1.72 -11.66
CA VAL A 25 17.51 1.29 -10.44
C VAL A 25 18.59 0.27 -10.81
N ASN A 26 19.82 0.54 -10.41
CA ASN A 26 20.98 -0.32 -10.64
C ASN A 26 21.76 -0.48 -9.32
N CYS A 27 21.47 -1.55 -8.59
CA CYS A 27 21.99 -1.74 -7.23
C CYS A 27 22.22 -3.23 -6.93
N PRO A 28 22.90 -3.58 -5.82
CA PRO A 28 22.96 -4.96 -5.39
C PRO A 28 21.56 -5.51 -5.14
N ASP A 29 21.38 -6.80 -5.43
CA ASP A 29 20.10 -7.45 -5.30
C ASP A 29 19.82 -7.89 -3.84
N LYS A 30 18.56 -7.89 -3.47
CA LYS A 30 18.05 -8.52 -2.25
C LYS A 30 16.67 -9.11 -2.52
N THR A 31 16.35 -10.21 -1.85
CA THR A 31 14.99 -10.77 -1.92
C THR A 31 13.96 -9.72 -1.53
N GLY A 32 12.94 -9.54 -2.36
CA GLY A 32 11.86 -8.59 -2.13
C GLY A 32 12.14 -7.15 -2.54
N LEU A 33 13.31 -6.81 -3.11
CA LEU A 33 13.60 -5.45 -3.56
C LEU A 33 12.57 -4.92 -4.55
N GLY A 34 12.14 -5.73 -5.53
CA GLY A 34 11.11 -5.34 -6.50
C GLY A 34 9.79 -4.93 -5.83
N CYS A 35 9.39 -5.63 -4.77
CA CYS A 35 8.21 -5.30 -3.96
C CYS A 35 8.41 -3.95 -3.24
N ASP A 36 9.55 -3.76 -2.57
CA ASP A 36 9.87 -2.52 -1.86
C ASP A 36 9.85 -1.30 -2.80
N LEU A 37 10.46 -1.42 -3.99
CA LEU A 37 10.49 -0.37 -5.01
C LEU A 37 9.08 -0.05 -5.53
N CYS A 38 8.28 -1.07 -5.87
CA CYS A 38 6.90 -0.88 -6.32
C CYS A 38 6.05 -0.19 -5.25
N ARG A 39 6.23 -0.56 -3.97
CA ARG A 39 5.52 0.06 -2.84
C ARG A 39 5.87 1.53 -2.70
N ILE A 40 7.15 1.89 -2.81
CA ILE A 40 7.61 3.28 -2.74
C ILE A 40 7.02 4.08 -3.91
N ILE A 41 7.11 3.59 -5.14
CA ILE A 41 6.54 4.27 -6.32
C ILE A 41 5.04 4.52 -6.11
N LEU A 42 4.30 3.51 -5.64
CA LEU A 42 2.87 3.62 -5.36
C LEU A 42 2.57 4.63 -4.25
N PHE A 43 3.38 4.66 -3.19
CA PHE A 43 3.25 5.63 -2.09
C PHE A 43 3.40 7.08 -2.57
N PHE A 44 4.24 7.33 -3.58
CA PHE A 44 4.38 8.65 -4.20
C PHE A 44 3.31 8.97 -5.25
N GLY A 45 2.24 8.17 -5.35
CA GLY A 45 1.09 8.42 -6.20
C GLY A 45 1.29 8.08 -7.69
N LEU A 46 2.37 7.36 -8.01
CA LEU A 46 2.69 6.97 -9.38
C LEU A 46 2.13 5.59 -9.70
N ASN A 47 1.64 5.43 -10.93
CA ASN A 47 1.26 4.13 -11.46
C ASN A 47 2.34 3.63 -12.42
N ILE A 48 2.74 2.38 -12.24
CA ILE A 48 3.69 1.72 -13.14
C ILE A 48 2.92 1.22 -14.35
N VAL A 49 3.32 1.64 -15.55
CA VAL A 49 2.68 1.23 -16.82
C VAL A 49 3.51 0.23 -17.61
N LYS A 50 4.82 0.18 -17.33
CA LYS A 50 5.75 -0.80 -17.86
C LYS A 50 6.87 -1.02 -16.86
N GLY A 51 7.39 -2.24 -16.80
CA GLY A 51 8.55 -2.59 -15.98
C GLY A 51 9.43 -3.61 -16.71
N ASP A 52 10.74 -3.42 -16.70
CA ASP A 52 11.70 -4.43 -17.15
C ASP A 52 12.64 -4.75 -15.96
N PHE A 53 12.82 -6.03 -15.63
CA PHE A 53 13.59 -6.51 -14.48
C PHE A 53 14.67 -7.48 -14.96
N SER A 54 15.89 -7.32 -14.45
CA SER A 54 17.00 -8.26 -14.69
C SER A 54 17.89 -8.33 -13.46
N THR A 55 18.25 -9.53 -13.01
CA THR A 55 19.21 -9.73 -11.92
C THR A 55 20.02 -10.99 -12.13
N ASP A 56 21.28 -10.95 -11.71
CA ASP A 56 22.16 -12.13 -11.62
C ASP A 56 22.14 -12.77 -10.20
N GLY A 57 21.25 -12.29 -9.33
CA GLY A 57 21.13 -12.67 -7.92
C GLY A 57 22.12 -11.94 -6.98
N LYS A 58 23.01 -11.10 -7.52
CA LYS A 58 23.92 -10.24 -6.76
C LYS A 58 23.71 -8.76 -7.07
N TRP A 59 23.41 -8.45 -8.33
CA TRP A 59 23.13 -7.14 -8.86
C TRP A 59 21.84 -7.19 -9.67
N CYS A 60 21.03 -6.15 -9.52
CA CYS A 60 19.81 -5.98 -10.26
C CYS A 60 19.87 -4.70 -11.11
N TYR A 61 19.20 -4.77 -12.25
CA TYR A 61 18.90 -3.67 -13.13
C TYR A 61 17.38 -3.67 -13.38
N VAL A 62 16.71 -2.64 -12.87
CA VAL A 62 15.25 -2.52 -12.93
C VAL A 62 14.90 -1.18 -13.57
N VAL A 63 13.96 -1.20 -14.51
CA VAL A 63 13.44 0.00 -15.16
C VAL A 63 11.93 0.03 -15.02
N PHE A 64 11.39 1.12 -14.49
CA PHE A 64 9.96 1.38 -14.43
C PHE A 64 9.61 2.58 -15.30
N TRP A 65 8.52 2.46 -16.05
CA TRP A 65 7.85 3.58 -16.68
C TRP A 65 6.60 3.90 -15.87
N VAL A 66 6.47 5.16 -15.46
CA VAL A 66 5.49 5.60 -14.48
C VAL A 66 4.73 6.83 -14.94
N VAL A 67 3.45 6.91 -14.56
CA VAL A 67 2.57 8.06 -14.83
C VAL A 67 1.94 8.59 -13.54
N GLU A 68 1.84 9.91 -13.44
CA GLU A 68 1.08 10.59 -12.37
C GLU A 68 -0.42 10.51 -12.71
N LYS A 69 -1.27 9.96 -11.82
CA LYS A 69 -2.74 9.95 -12.03
C LYS A 69 -3.50 10.92 -11.12
N SER A 70 -3.13 11.00 -9.85
CA SER A 70 -3.96 11.68 -8.83
C SER A 70 -3.26 12.81 -8.11
N ARG A 71 -1.95 12.70 -7.87
CA ARG A 71 -1.18 13.65 -7.05
C ARG A 71 0.14 13.99 -7.72
N ARG A 72 0.60 15.23 -7.53
CA ARG A 72 1.89 15.70 -8.05
C ARG A 72 3.02 15.01 -7.31
N THR A 73 3.94 14.36 -8.02
CA THR A 73 4.99 13.60 -7.37
C THR A 73 6.17 14.48 -6.96
N ARG A 74 6.62 14.31 -5.72
CA ARG A 74 7.87 14.91 -5.20
C ARG A 74 9.08 14.09 -5.64
N TRP A 75 9.51 14.26 -6.88
CA TRP A 75 10.57 13.45 -7.52
C TRP A 75 11.88 13.37 -6.72
N SER A 76 12.31 14.44 -6.05
CA SER A 76 13.53 14.44 -5.22
C SER A 76 13.39 13.54 -3.98
N SER A 77 12.24 13.61 -3.30
CA SER A 77 11.91 12.74 -2.17
C SER A 77 11.76 11.28 -2.61
N LEU A 78 11.10 11.04 -3.75
CA LEU A 78 11.00 9.70 -4.34
C LEU A 78 12.40 9.11 -4.61
N LYS A 79 13.30 9.86 -5.28
CA LYS A 79 14.68 9.40 -5.54
C LYS A 79 15.38 9.00 -4.23
N LYS A 80 15.28 9.83 -3.20
CA LYS A 80 15.88 9.55 -1.89
C LYS A 80 15.33 8.26 -1.27
N ARG A 81 14.01 8.06 -1.28
CA ARG A 81 13.38 6.85 -0.71
C ARG A 81 13.73 5.58 -1.50
N LEU A 82 13.80 5.66 -2.83
CA LEU A 82 14.26 4.55 -3.66
C LEU A 82 15.72 4.19 -3.35
N LEU A 83 16.60 5.19 -3.18
CA LEU A 83 18.00 4.96 -2.79
C LEU A 83 18.11 4.28 -1.42
N GLU A 84 17.31 4.70 -0.43
CA GLU A 84 17.30 4.12 0.91
C GLU A 84 16.80 2.66 0.92
N ALA A 85 15.98 2.26 -0.05
CA ALA A 85 15.54 0.88 -0.19
C ALA A 85 16.58 -0.04 -0.85
N CYS A 86 17.52 0.54 -1.61
CA CYS A 86 18.58 -0.19 -2.30
C CYS A 86 19.64 -0.68 -1.30
N PRO A 87 20.09 -1.95 -1.39
CA PRO A 87 21.22 -2.43 -0.60
C PRO A 87 22.49 -1.62 -0.87
N SER A 88 23.32 -1.46 0.15
CA SER A 88 24.62 -0.79 -0.01
C SER A 88 25.58 -1.63 -0.87
N CYS A 89 26.43 -0.99 -1.67
CA CYS A 89 27.45 -1.67 -2.47
C CYS A 89 28.50 -2.42 -1.62
N TYR A 90 28.64 -2.10 -0.33
CA TYR A 90 29.48 -2.84 0.61
C TYR A 90 28.88 -4.19 1.03
N SER A 91 27.59 -4.40 0.80
CA SER A 91 26.88 -5.64 1.11
C SER A 91 27.30 -6.81 0.21
N THR A 92 27.90 -6.56 -0.96
CA THR A 92 28.35 -7.62 -1.88
C THR A 92 29.69 -8.26 -1.48
N SER A 93 30.41 -7.70 -0.50
CA SER A 93 31.78 -8.11 -0.15
C SER A 93 31.86 -9.32 0.81
N GLY A 94 30.78 -10.06 1.04
CA GLY A 94 30.79 -11.30 1.84
C GLY A 94 31.08 -11.15 3.34
N ILE A 95 31.48 -9.97 3.82
CA ILE A 95 31.84 -9.70 5.23
C ILE A 95 30.60 -9.33 6.08
N TYR A 96 29.44 -9.06 5.46
CA TYR A 96 28.22 -8.61 6.15
C TYR A 96 27.14 -9.70 6.34
N PHE A 97 27.43 -10.97 6.10
CA PHE A 97 26.47 -12.07 6.37
C PHE A 97 26.03 -12.19 7.84
N TYR A 98 26.68 -11.48 8.78
CA TYR A 98 26.37 -11.54 10.21
C TYR A 98 25.99 -10.22 10.87
N ARG A 99 25.85 -9.11 10.13
CA ARG A 99 25.65 -7.79 10.75
C ARG A 99 24.48 -7.01 10.16
N ASN A 100 23.26 -7.50 10.39
CA ASN A 100 22.10 -6.64 10.71
C ASN A 100 20.82 -7.37 11.18
N GLU A 101 20.82 -8.69 11.39
CA GLU A 101 19.63 -9.41 11.89
C GLU A 101 19.49 -9.46 13.43
N LEU A 102 20.41 -8.86 14.20
CA LEU A 102 20.39 -8.90 15.67
C LEU A 102 19.98 -7.59 16.35
N GLN A 103 19.72 -6.51 15.60
CA GLN A 103 19.02 -5.36 16.17
C GLN A 103 17.53 -5.59 15.97
N GLN A 104 16.83 -5.92 17.05
CA GLN A 104 15.37 -5.81 17.05
C GLN A 104 15.02 -4.41 16.54
N PRO A 105 14.16 -4.27 15.52
CA PRO A 105 13.77 -2.96 15.03
C PRO A 105 13.24 -2.17 16.22
N LYS A 106 13.83 -1.01 16.48
CA LYS A 106 13.34 -0.12 17.53
C LYS A 106 11.86 0.13 17.26
N PRO A 107 10.96 -0.07 18.23
CA PRO A 107 9.55 0.14 17.99
C PRO A 107 9.34 1.58 17.51
N PRO A 108 8.51 1.79 16.46
CA PRO A 108 8.30 3.11 15.91
C PRO A 108 7.76 4.04 17.00
N GLN A 109 8.30 5.25 17.07
CA GLN A 109 7.83 6.25 18.03
C GLN A 109 6.47 6.78 17.57
N LEU A 110 5.45 6.54 18.41
CA LEU A 110 4.10 7.04 18.17
C LEU A 110 3.99 8.48 18.68
N PHE A 111 3.46 9.37 17.86
CA PHE A 111 3.20 10.76 18.19
C PHE A 111 1.70 11.03 18.15
N LEU A 112 1.24 11.91 19.02
CA LEU A 112 -0.11 12.45 19.02
C LEU A 112 -0.07 13.83 18.38
N LEU A 113 -0.64 13.94 17.17
CA LEU A 113 -0.95 15.22 16.54
C LEU A 113 -2.35 15.63 16.98
N LYS A 114 -2.44 16.70 17.75
CA LYS A 114 -3.68 17.37 18.13
C LYS A 114 -3.87 18.55 17.20
N PHE A 115 -5.03 18.65 16.56
CA PHE A 115 -5.34 19.87 15.83
C PHE A 115 -6.79 20.29 16.07
N CYS A 116 -6.97 21.60 16.23
CA CYS A 116 -8.27 22.24 16.39
C CYS A 116 -8.54 23.08 15.16
N CYS A 117 -9.70 22.91 14.55
CA CYS A 117 -10.10 23.75 13.43
C CYS A 117 -11.61 23.94 13.35
N THR A 118 -12.04 24.89 12.52
CA THR A 118 -13.45 25.02 12.15
C THR A 118 -13.85 23.88 11.22
N ASP A 119 -14.94 23.17 11.56
CA ASP A 119 -15.36 22.01 10.77
C ASP A 119 -15.70 22.40 9.33
N ARG A 120 -15.27 21.57 8.38
CA ARG A 120 -15.72 21.64 7.00
C ARG A 120 -15.67 20.27 6.35
N LYS A 121 -16.58 20.08 5.39
CA LYS A 121 -16.64 18.83 4.61
C LYS A 121 -15.30 18.55 3.92
N GLY A 122 -14.80 17.33 4.10
CA GLY A 122 -13.55 16.87 3.52
C GLY A 122 -12.29 17.29 4.26
N LEU A 123 -12.40 17.96 5.41
CA LEU A 123 -11.28 18.36 6.25
C LEU A 123 -10.32 17.20 6.54
N LEU A 124 -10.84 16.05 6.99
CA LEU A 124 -10.02 14.89 7.33
C LEU A 124 -9.20 14.39 6.13
N HIS A 125 -9.76 14.45 4.92
CA HIS A 125 -9.02 14.08 3.72
C HIS A 125 -7.90 15.09 3.43
N ASP A 126 -8.17 16.39 3.54
CA ASP A 126 -7.16 17.43 3.28
C ASP A 126 -5.99 17.32 4.28
N VAL A 127 -6.27 16.99 5.54
CA VAL A 127 -5.24 16.71 6.54
C VAL A 127 -4.49 15.41 6.21
N THR A 128 -5.21 14.35 5.85
CA THR A 128 -4.61 13.08 5.43
C THR A 128 -3.68 13.27 4.23
N GLU A 129 -4.04 14.15 3.31
CA GLU A 129 -3.22 14.51 2.16
C GLU A 129 -1.89 15.14 2.58
N VAL A 130 -1.91 16.13 3.48
CA VAL A 130 -0.70 16.76 4.03
C VAL A 130 0.17 15.74 4.75
N LEU A 131 -0.43 14.89 5.59
CA LEU A 131 0.31 13.86 6.33
C LEU A 131 0.97 12.86 5.36
N CYS A 132 0.29 12.46 4.28
CA CYS A 132 0.88 11.63 3.24
C CYS A 132 2.06 12.31 2.54
N ASP A 133 1.95 13.60 2.20
CA ASP A 133 3.05 14.36 1.56
C ASP A 133 4.28 14.52 2.44
N LEU A 134 4.06 14.53 3.75
CA LEU A 134 5.11 14.54 4.74
C LEU A 134 5.63 13.14 5.06
N GLU A 135 5.05 12.07 4.51
CA GLU A 135 5.39 10.68 4.82
C GLU A 135 5.13 10.29 6.29
N LEU A 136 4.09 10.87 6.88
CA LEU A 136 3.57 10.56 8.20
C LEU A 136 2.44 9.52 8.05
N ILE A 137 2.57 8.41 8.78
CA ILE A 137 1.63 7.29 8.73
C ILE A 137 0.63 7.47 9.88
N ILE A 138 -0.66 7.36 9.56
CA ILE A 138 -1.76 7.45 10.52
C ILE A 138 -2.10 6.04 11.04
N TRP A 139 -2.24 5.89 12.35
CA TRP A 139 -2.64 4.66 13.03
C TRP A 139 -4.06 4.72 13.61
N SER A 140 -4.48 5.90 14.05
CA SER A 140 -5.85 6.12 14.54
C SER A 140 -6.16 7.59 14.46
N VAL A 141 -7.44 7.88 14.21
CA VAL A 141 -8.03 9.22 14.17
C VAL A 141 -9.28 9.21 15.02
N LYS A 142 -9.36 10.16 15.96
CA LYS A 142 -10.58 10.45 16.70
C LYS A 142 -11.01 11.86 16.36
N VAL A 143 -12.18 11.98 15.72
CA VAL A 143 -12.80 13.26 15.39
C VAL A 143 -13.82 13.56 16.46
N SER A 144 -13.72 14.73 17.09
CA SER A 144 -14.69 15.18 18.09
C SER A 144 -15.12 16.60 17.80
N THR A 145 -16.42 16.81 17.66
CA THR A 145 -17.00 18.14 17.50
C THR A 145 -17.28 18.70 18.90
N THR A 146 -16.74 19.89 19.18
CA THR A 146 -16.99 20.60 20.43
C THR A 146 -18.34 21.33 20.37
N PRO A 147 -18.93 21.71 21.53
CA PRO A 147 -20.23 22.39 21.57
C PRO A 147 -20.30 23.74 20.84
N ASP A 148 -19.15 24.33 20.49
CA ASP A 148 -19.02 25.58 19.73
C ASP A 148 -18.75 25.35 18.23
N ASP A 149 -19.15 24.19 17.70
CA ASP A 149 -19.02 23.77 16.29
C ASP A 149 -17.57 23.73 15.76
N LYS A 150 -16.58 23.65 16.66
CA LYS A 150 -15.19 23.36 16.27
C LYS A 150 -14.95 21.87 16.28
N VAL A 151 -13.92 21.44 15.56
CA VAL A 151 -13.49 20.06 15.52
C VAL A 151 -12.12 19.95 16.18
N MET A 152 -12.05 19.07 17.17
CA MET A 152 -10.85 18.61 17.84
C MET A 152 -10.54 17.21 17.33
N ASP A 153 -9.49 17.13 16.54
CA ASP A 153 -9.05 15.89 15.93
C ASP A 153 -7.72 15.45 16.53
N LEU A 154 -7.67 14.17 16.85
CA LEU A 154 -6.52 13.51 17.46
C LEU A 154 -6.02 12.44 16.51
N PHE A 155 -4.84 12.65 15.91
CA PHE A 155 -4.17 11.62 15.13
C PHE A 155 -3.03 10.99 15.90
N PHE A 156 -3.04 9.67 15.93
CA PHE A 156 -1.88 8.88 16.32
C PHE A 156 -1.07 8.59 15.07
N ILE A 157 0.16 9.12 14.99
CA ILE A 157 1.00 9.06 13.79
C ILE A 157 2.41 8.57 14.08
N THR A 158 3.04 7.98 13.07
CA THR A 158 4.48 7.64 13.06
C THR A 158 5.17 8.29 11.87
N ASP A 159 6.44 8.66 12.01
CA ASP A 159 7.22 9.28 10.92
C ASP A 159 8.10 8.26 10.22
N SER A 160 7.83 8.01 8.94
CA SER A 160 8.64 7.09 8.13
C SER A 160 10.07 7.58 7.88
N ARG A 161 10.33 8.89 8.09
CA ARG A 161 11.67 9.48 8.06
C ARG A 161 12.36 9.43 9.42
N GLU A 162 11.66 9.03 10.47
CA GLU A 162 12.14 8.98 11.86
C GLU A 162 12.64 10.33 12.41
N LEU A 163 12.14 11.47 11.90
CA LEU A 163 12.61 12.81 12.28
C LEU A 163 11.62 13.57 13.19
N LEU A 164 10.41 13.07 13.40
CA LEU A 164 9.34 13.77 14.14
C LEU A 164 9.63 13.99 15.64
N HIS A 165 10.68 13.34 16.16
CA HIS A 165 11.22 13.66 17.48
C HIS A 165 11.93 15.04 17.53
N THR A 166 12.30 15.61 16.38
CA THR A 166 12.95 16.93 16.28
C THR A 166 11.92 18.06 16.23
N LYS A 167 12.26 19.20 16.84
CA LYS A 167 11.39 20.39 16.83
C LYS A 167 11.18 20.96 15.42
N GLN A 168 12.24 20.98 14.61
CA GLN A 168 12.16 21.43 13.23
C GLN A 168 11.13 20.62 12.42
N ARG A 169 11.14 19.28 12.52
CA ARG A 169 10.18 18.42 11.82
C ARG A 169 8.74 18.65 12.30
N GLN A 170 8.54 18.89 13.60
CA GLN A 170 7.22 19.19 14.18
C GLN A 170 6.70 20.54 13.67
N GLU A 171 7.54 21.58 13.70
CA GLU A 171 7.22 22.92 13.20
C GLU A 171 6.91 22.90 11.71
N ASP A 172 7.75 22.24 10.91
CA ASP A 172 7.52 22.06 9.48
C ASP A 172 6.16 21.38 9.23
N THR A 173 5.83 20.34 10.00
CA THR A 173 4.55 19.62 9.88
C THR A 173 3.36 20.55 10.17
N CYS A 174 3.38 21.28 11.27
CA CYS A 174 2.32 22.22 11.61
C CYS A 174 2.24 23.40 10.61
N ASN A 175 3.36 23.84 10.05
CA ASN A 175 3.39 24.88 9.02
C ASN A 175 2.73 24.42 7.71
N HIS A 176 2.95 23.17 7.29
CA HIS A 176 2.26 22.59 6.12
C HIS A 176 0.76 22.41 6.37
N LEU A 177 0.36 22.00 7.58
CA LEU A 177 -1.06 21.94 7.94
C LEU A 177 -1.69 23.33 7.91
N ARG A 178 -0.99 24.35 8.45
CA ARG A 178 -1.45 25.74 8.43
C ARG A 178 -1.57 26.29 7.01
N SER A 179 -0.68 25.95 6.10
CA SER A 179 -0.75 26.43 4.72
C SER A 179 -1.95 25.86 3.95
N VAL A 180 -2.37 24.63 4.25
CA VAL A 180 -3.54 23.98 3.61
C VAL A 180 -4.86 24.36 4.29
N LEU A 181 -4.86 24.46 5.62
CA LEU A 181 -6.07 24.75 6.39
C LEU A 181 -6.36 26.26 6.53
N GLY A 182 -5.35 27.11 6.37
CA GLY A 182 -5.47 28.56 6.45
C GLY A 182 -6.04 29.03 7.80
N ASP A 183 -6.94 30.02 7.73
CA ASP A 183 -7.58 30.63 8.90
C ASP A 183 -8.51 29.68 9.67
N ALA A 184 -8.86 28.53 9.10
CA ALA A 184 -9.66 27.53 9.78
C ALA A 184 -8.87 26.82 10.89
N LEU A 185 -7.53 26.82 10.86
CA LEU A 185 -6.69 26.16 11.85
C LEU A 185 -6.50 27.04 13.09
N ILE A 186 -7.04 26.58 14.22
CA ILE A 186 -6.98 27.27 15.51
C ILE A 186 -5.72 26.88 16.28
N SER A 187 -5.43 25.58 16.38
CA SER A 187 -4.22 25.07 17.04
C SER A 187 -3.69 23.80 16.37
N CYS A 188 -2.38 23.58 16.45
CA CYS A 188 -1.68 22.39 15.97
C CYS A 188 -0.54 22.09 16.93
N GLU A 189 -0.58 20.92 17.55
CA GLU A 189 0.40 20.48 18.55
C GLU A 189 0.78 19.03 18.30
N ILE A 190 2.07 18.72 18.44
CA ILE A 190 2.61 17.37 18.27
C ILE A 190 3.34 16.98 19.54
N GLU A 191 2.91 15.89 20.15
CA GLU A 191 3.46 15.35 21.39
C GLU A 191 3.90 13.90 21.19
N LEU A 192 4.94 13.47 21.91
CA LEU A 192 5.29 12.05 21.95
C LEU A 192 4.21 11.30 22.74
N SER A 193 3.63 10.27 22.15
CA SER A 193 2.62 9.44 22.81
C SER A 193 3.31 8.30 23.58
N GLY A 194 2.77 7.94 24.75
CA GLY A 194 3.24 6.80 25.52
C GLY A 194 3.06 5.48 24.74
N SER A 195 4.00 4.54 24.92
CA SER A 195 4.04 3.27 24.18
C SER A 195 2.80 2.36 24.39
N GLU A 196 1.91 2.70 25.32
CA GLU A 196 0.74 1.92 25.75
C GLU A 196 -0.42 1.95 24.73
N VAL A 197 -0.42 2.89 23.78
CA VAL A 197 -1.51 3.00 22.78
C VAL A 197 -1.36 1.96 21.65
N LEU A 198 -0.15 1.55 21.30
CA LEU A 198 0.11 0.53 20.26
C LEU A 198 -0.44 -0.85 20.63
N THR A 199 -0.55 -1.16 21.93
CA THR A 199 -1.09 -2.43 22.44
C THR A 199 -2.62 -2.52 22.44
N CYS A 200 -3.32 -1.39 22.26
CA CYS A 200 -4.79 -1.38 22.28
C CYS A 200 -5.43 -1.72 20.93
N SER A 201 -4.68 -1.66 19.83
CA SER A 201 -5.18 -1.98 18.48
C SER A 201 -5.24 -3.48 18.17
N THR A 202 -4.53 -4.31 18.95
CA THR A 202 -4.50 -5.77 18.78
C THR A 202 -5.65 -6.50 19.49
N GLY A 203 -6.44 -5.79 20.31
CA GLY A 203 -7.46 -6.38 21.19
C GLY A 203 -8.91 -6.23 20.73
N SER A 204 -9.21 -5.47 19.67
CA SER A 204 -10.60 -5.39 19.19
C SER A 204 -10.94 -6.63 18.36
N SER A 205 -11.81 -7.49 18.87
CA SER A 205 -12.31 -8.64 18.11
C SER A 205 -13.07 -8.15 16.88
N LEU A 206 -12.76 -8.70 15.71
CA LEU A 206 -13.55 -8.47 14.51
C LEU A 206 -14.94 -9.11 14.72
N PRO A 207 -16.04 -8.40 14.40
CA PRO A 207 -17.38 -9.00 14.37
C PRO A 207 -17.40 -10.36 13.61
N PRO A 208 -18.03 -11.43 14.15
CA PRO A 208 -18.04 -12.76 13.54
C PRO A 208 -18.57 -12.82 12.10
N ALA A 209 -19.50 -11.91 11.76
CA ALA A 209 -20.04 -11.77 10.40
C ALA A 209 -18.95 -11.42 9.36
N ILE A 210 -17.88 -10.74 9.78
CA ILE A 210 -16.75 -10.35 8.91
C ILE A 210 -15.87 -11.57 8.59
N THR A 211 -15.65 -12.46 9.56
CA THR A 211 -14.76 -13.61 9.36
C THR A 211 -15.36 -14.66 8.43
N GLU A 212 -16.67 -14.87 8.44
CA GLU A 212 -17.31 -15.88 7.57
C GLU A 212 -17.67 -15.31 6.18
N GLU A 213 -18.24 -14.10 6.07
CA GLU A 213 -18.67 -13.55 4.78
C GLU A 213 -17.52 -12.99 3.93
N MET A 214 -16.48 -12.40 4.55
CA MET A 214 -15.35 -11.87 3.78
C MET A 214 -14.29 -12.95 3.44
N PHE A 215 -14.21 -14.05 4.20
CA PHE A 215 -13.13 -15.04 4.06
C PHE A 215 -13.60 -16.47 3.76
N GLY A 216 -14.91 -16.76 3.83
CA GLY A 216 -15.46 -18.08 3.50
C GLY A 216 -15.26 -18.52 2.04
N LEU A 217 -14.82 -17.63 1.15
CA LEU A 217 -14.50 -17.93 -0.24
C LEU A 217 -13.13 -18.59 -0.46
N GLU A 218 -12.22 -18.58 0.54
CA GLU A 218 -10.91 -19.25 0.39
C GLU A 218 -10.98 -20.78 0.62
N LEU A 219 -12.10 -21.33 1.10
CA LEU A 219 -12.20 -22.74 1.50
C LEU A 219 -13.23 -23.59 0.72
N GLY A 220 -13.88 -23.04 -0.31
CA GLY A 220 -14.96 -23.70 -1.04
C GLY A 220 -14.62 -24.03 -2.50
N ASN A 221 -13.94 -25.14 -2.76
CA ASN A 221 -13.97 -25.75 -4.08
C ASN A 221 -15.41 -26.20 -4.41
N ASN A 222 -15.89 -25.85 -5.62
CA ASN A 222 -17.08 -26.37 -6.32
C ASN A 222 -18.46 -25.75 -6.01
N HIS A 223 -18.64 -24.46 -6.27
CA HIS A 223 -19.96 -23.96 -6.71
C HIS A 223 -19.81 -23.00 -7.90
N PRO A 224 -20.55 -23.20 -9.02
CA PRO A 224 -20.46 -22.31 -10.16
C PRO A 224 -21.13 -20.98 -9.80
N LEU A 225 -20.30 -19.96 -9.57
CA LEU A 225 -20.75 -18.59 -9.37
C LEU A 225 -21.59 -18.14 -10.57
N SER A 226 -22.77 -17.59 -10.26
CA SER A 226 -23.71 -17.05 -11.22
C SER A 226 -23.01 -16.05 -12.15
N LYS A 227 -23.02 -16.37 -13.45
CA LYS A 227 -22.55 -15.50 -14.54
C LYS A 227 -23.28 -14.16 -14.51
N SER A 228 -22.64 -13.14 -13.95
CA SER A 228 -23.09 -11.75 -14.10
C SER A 228 -21.93 -10.75 -14.02
N SER A 229 -21.03 -10.84 -15.00
CA SER A 229 -20.37 -9.73 -15.72
C SER A 229 -19.28 -10.35 -16.61
N PRO A 230 -19.16 -9.98 -17.90
CA PRO A 230 -18.02 -10.40 -18.70
C PRO A 230 -16.77 -9.61 -18.26
N SER A 231 -15.59 -10.26 -18.33
CA SER A 231 -14.24 -9.63 -18.42
C SER A 231 -13.35 -9.35 -17.19
N ASN A 232 -13.38 -10.15 -16.10
CA ASN A 232 -12.31 -10.13 -15.07
C ASN A 232 -11.56 -11.48 -14.98
N GLU A 233 -11.23 -12.07 -16.14
CA GLU A 233 -10.52 -13.33 -16.19
C GLU A 233 -9.03 -13.10 -15.91
N ILE A 234 -8.59 -13.46 -14.71
CA ILE A 234 -7.17 -13.47 -14.35
C ILE A 234 -6.60 -14.82 -14.79
N SER A 235 -5.68 -14.78 -15.74
CA SER A 235 -4.96 -15.96 -16.19
C SER A 235 -3.57 -15.97 -15.56
N VAL A 236 -3.20 -17.09 -14.94
CA VAL A 236 -1.84 -17.34 -14.45
C VAL A 236 -1.39 -18.64 -15.08
N THR A 237 -0.43 -18.58 -16.00
CA THR A 237 0.11 -19.74 -16.69
C THR A 237 1.57 -19.97 -16.29
N VAL A 238 1.99 -21.23 -16.38
CA VAL A 238 3.35 -21.64 -16.03
C VAL A 238 3.96 -22.36 -17.22
N ASP A 239 5.18 -21.98 -17.58
CA ASP A 239 5.97 -22.66 -18.60
C ASP A 239 7.34 -23.04 -18.07
N ASN A 240 7.58 -24.35 -18.00
CA ASN A 240 8.85 -24.94 -17.59
C ASN A 240 9.68 -25.44 -18.79
N SER A 241 9.29 -25.18 -20.04
CA SER A 241 10.02 -25.58 -21.24
C SER A 241 10.96 -24.50 -21.79
N LEU A 242 10.61 -23.23 -21.63
CA LEU A 242 11.34 -22.09 -22.22
C LEU A 242 12.68 -21.76 -21.56
N SER A 243 12.99 -22.37 -20.42
CA SER A 243 14.27 -22.17 -19.73
C SER A 243 14.69 -23.44 -19.01
N PRO A 244 15.94 -23.91 -19.16
CA PRO A 244 16.42 -25.08 -18.41
C PRO A 244 16.57 -24.78 -16.91
N ALA A 245 16.76 -23.52 -16.53
CA ALA A 245 17.09 -23.12 -15.16
C ALA A 245 15.94 -22.43 -14.39
N HIS A 246 14.94 -21.87 -15.08
CA HIS A 246 13.90 -21.04 -14.47
C HIS A 246 12.50 -21.55 -14.77
N THR A 247 11.56 -21.23 -13.89
CA THR A 247 10.12 -21.37 -14.13
C THR A 247 9.61 -20.05 -14.68
N LEU A 248 8.96 -20.05 -15.85
CA LEU A 248 8.25 -18.87 -16.34
C LEU A 248 6.84 -18.85 -15.75
N ILE A 249 6.47 -17.75 -15.13
CA ILE A 249 5.08 -17.43 -14.78
C ILE A 249 4.63 -16.28 -15.68
N GLN A 250 3.47 -16.45 -16.31
CA GLN A 250 2.84 -15.41 -17.10
C GLN A 250 1.49 -15.07 -16.48
N ILE A 251 1.22 -13.79 -16.29
CA ILE A 251 -0.01 -13.29 -15.70
C ILE A 251 -0.67 -12.33 -16.66
N VAL A 252 -1.95 -12.56 -16.96
CA VAL A 252 -2.80 -11.66 -17.74
C VAL A 252 -4.00 -11.28 -16.89
N CYS A 253 -4.26 -9.98 -16.77
CA CYS A 253 -5.25 -9.42 -15.86
C CYS A 253 -5.82 -8.10 -16.38
N VAL A 254 -6.79 -7.52 -15.67
CA VAL A 254 -7.18 -6.12 -15.81
C VAL A 254 -6.32 -5.27 -14.88
N ASP A 255 -5.85 -4.13 -15.37
CA ASP A 255 -5.03 -3.19 -14.61
C ASP A 255 -5.82 -2.57 -13.45
N HIS A 256 -5.10 -2.35 -12.35
CA HIS A 256 -5.57 -1.55 -11.24
C HIS A 256 -4.38 -0.84 -10.59
N LYS A 257 -4.67 0.24 -9.87
CA LYS A 257 -3.69 0.96 -9.06
C LYS A 257 -2.91 -0.06 -8.24
N GLY A 258 -1.58 0.02 -8.19
CA GLY A 258 -0.76 -0.87 -7.35
C GLY A 258 -0.67 -2.34 -7.78
N LEU A 259 -1.19 -2.73 -8.94
CA LEU A 259 -1.17 -4.12 -9.43
C LEU A 259 0.21 -4.81 -9.32
N LEU A 260 1.26 -4.16 -9.82
CA LEU A 260 2.60 -4.74 -9.81
C LEU A 260 3.14 -4.92 -8.38
N TYR A 261 2.76 -4.06 -7.44
CA TYR A 261 3.06 -4.26 -6.02
C TYR A 261 2.36 -5.51 -5.48
N ASP A 262 1.07 -5.70 -5.78
CA ASP A 262 0.29 -6.85 -5.30
C ASP A 262 0.89 -8.20 -5.79
N MET A 263 1.36 -8.24 -7.05
CA MET A 263 2.08 -9.38 -7.63
C MET A 263 3.43 -9.61 -6.94
N MET A 264 4.24 -8.56 -6.81
CA MET A 264 5.59 -8.64 -6.23
C MET A 264 5.56 -8.99 -4.74
N ARG A 265 4.54 -8.53 -4.00
CA ARG A 265 4.30 -8.91 -2.61
C ARG A 265 4.06 -10.41 -2.50
N THR A 266 3.15 -10.95 -3.31
CA THR A 266 2.84 -12.38 -3.30
C THR A 266 4.09 -13.23 -3.57
N LEU A 267 4.92 -12.83 -4.54
CA LEU A 267 6.18 -13.51 -4.84
C LEU A 267 7.20 -13.40 -3.71
N LYS A 268 7.28 -12.23 -3.05
CA LYS A 268 8.14 -12.00 -1.88
C LYS A 268 7.73 -12.89 -0.71
N ASP A 269 6.43 -12.99 -0.42
CA ASP A 269 5.90 -13.81 0.68
C ASP A 269 6.16 -15.31 0.44
N TYR A 270 6.20 -15.76 -0.82
CA TYR A 270 6.59 -17.12 -1.20
C TYR A 270 8.10 -17.32 -1.29
N ASN A 271 8.90 -16.29 -1.00
CA ASN A 271 10.37 -16.30 -1.10
C ASN A 271 10.87 -16.71 -2.49
N MET A 272 10.16 -16.27 -3.54
CA MET A 272 10.56 -16.48 -4.93
C MET A 272 11.57 -15.41 -5.35
N LYS A 273 12.61 -15.84 -6.06
CA LYS A 273 13.60 -14.94 -6.66
C LYS A 273 13.27 -14.74 -8.13
N ILE A 274 13.16 -13.50 -8.55
CA ILE A 274 12.94 -13.12 -9.95
C ILE A 274 14.31 -12.97 -10.59
N SER A 275 14.55 -13.60 -11.73
CA SER A 275 15.80 -13.43 -12.50
C SER A 275 15.60 -12.46 -13.67
N TYR A 276 14.47 -12.59 -14.36
CA TYR A 276 14.07 -11.69 -15.44
C TYR A 276 12.57 -11.42 -15.35
N GLY A 277 12.16 -10.23 -15.76
CA GLY A 277 10.75 -9.90 -15.79
C GLY A 277 10.41 -8.81 -16.78
N ARG A 278 9.19 -8.87 -17.32
CA ARG A 278 8.60 -7.81 -18.13
C ARG A 278 7.16 -7.62 -17.72
N PHE A 279 6.82 -6.38 -17.36
CA PHE A 279 5.47 -5.92 -17.09
C PHE A 279 5.07 -4.90 -18.15
N SER A 280 3.86 -4.98 -18.68
CA SER A 280 3.30 -3.92 -19.54
C SER A 280 1.78 -3.87 -19.48
N ILE A 281 1.24 -2.66 -19.55
CA ILE A 281 -0.18 -2.42 -19.77
C ILE A 281 -0.42 -2.30 -21.29
N LYS A 282 -1.26 -3.19 -21.83
CA LYS A 282 -1.71 -3.22 -23.23
C LYS A 282 -2.92 -2.29 -23.43
N GLN A 283 -3.32 -2.11 -24.69
CA GLN A 283 -4.54 -1.38 -25.04
C GLN A 283 -5.77 -2.04 -24.36
N GLY A 284 -6.66 -1.23 -23.79
CA GLY A 284 -7.89 -1.72 -23.14
C GLY A 284 -7.73 -2.16 -21.68
N GLN A 285 -6.80 -1.56 -20.92
CA GLN A 285 -6.53 -1.85 -19.50
C GLN A 285 -6.00 -3.27 -19.21
N ASN A 286 -5.74 -4.11 -20.20
CA ASN A 286 -5.19 -5.44 -19.95
C ASN A 286 -3.71 -5.36 -19.59
N CYS A 287 -3.31 -5.99 -18.49
CA CYS A 287 -1.93 -6.15 -18.06
C CYS A 287 -1.37 -7.50 -18.52
N GLU A 288 -0.08 -7.51 -18.87
CA GLU A 288 0.70 -8.73 -19.03
C GLU A 288 1.98 -8.62 -18.19
N LEU A 289 2.28 -9.69 -17.45
CA LEU A 289 3.49 -9.85 -16.67
C LEU A 289 4.12 -11.21 -16.96
N ASP A 290 5.32 -11.21 -17.51
CA ASP A 290 6.15 -12.40 -17.68
C ASP A 290 7.29 -12.36 -16.67
N LEU A 291 7.46 -13.42 -15.86
CA LEU A 291 8.52 -13.53 -14.87
C LEU A 291 9.24 -14.88 -14.94
N PHE A 292 10.54 -14.84 -15.12
CA PHE A 292 11.42 -15.99 -14.91
C PHE A 292 11.84 -16.04 -13.46
N ILE A 293 11.36 -17.03 -12.72
CA ILE A 293 11.58 -17.16 -11.29
C ILE A 293 12.27 -18.47 -10.92
N VAL A 294 12.91 -18.45 -9.75
CA VAL A 294 13.48 -19.61 -9.06
C VAL A 294 13.10 -19.59 -7.58
N GLN A 295 13.16 -20.75 -6.94
CA GLN A 295 13.01 -20.87 -5.49
C GLN A 295 14.18 -20.21 -4.76
N ALA A 296 14.05 -20.06 -3.44
CA ALA A 296 15.11 -19.51 -2.59
C ALA A 296 16.47 -20.24 -2.72
N ASP A 297 16.44 -21.55 -2.97
CA ASP A 297 17.63 -22.40 -3.21
C ASP A 297 18.24 -22.24 -4.61
N GLY A 298 17.70 -21.34 -5.44
CA GLY A 298 18.15 -21.06 -6.79
C GLY A 298 17.67 -22.08 -7.83
N LYS A 299 16.84 -23.06 -7.44
CA LYS A 299 16.32 -24.07 -8.36
C LYS A 299 14.96 -23.69 -8.90
N LYS A 300 14.70 -24.20 -10.10
CA LYS A 300 13.41 -24.21 -10.73
C LYS A 300 12.32 -24.85 -9.86
N ILE A 301 11.07 -24.41 -10.01
CA ILE A 301 9.94 -25.02 -9.32
C ILE A 301 9.45 -26.21 -10.16
N LEU A 302 9.74 -27.42 -9.70
CA LEU A 302 9.34 -28.67 -10.37
C LEU A 302 8.15 -29.35 -9.69
N ASP A 303 7.89 -29.02 -8.43
CA ASP A 303 6.78 -29.58 -7.66
C ASP A 303 5.45 -28.95 -8.12
N PRO A 304 4.52 -29.74 -8.70
CA PRO A 304 3.23 -29.23 -9.15
C PRO A 304 2.39 -28.63 -8.04
N ASN A 305 2.50 -29.13 -6.81
CA ASN A 305 1.71 -28.61 -5.68
C ASN A 305 2.19 -27.20 -5.29
N LYS A 306 3.50 -26.95 -5.30
CA LYS A 306 4.06 -25.61 -5.07
C LYS A 306 3.66 -24.63 -6.17
N LEU A 307 3.69 -25.06 -7.44
CA LEU A 307 3.23 -24.25 -8.57
C LEU A 307 1.76 -23.89 -8.43
N ASN A 308 0.90 -24.88 -8.17
CA ASN A 308 -0.53 -24.66 -7.99
C ASN A 308 -0.81 -23.73 -6.80
N ALA A 309 -0.13 -23.92 -5.67
CA ALA A 309 -0.28 -23.04 -4.51
C ALA A 309 0.11 -21.60 -4.81
N LEU A 310 1.21 -21.37 -5.55
CA LEU A 310 1.63 -20.04 -5.96
C LEU A 310 0.64 -19.41 -6.95
N CYS A 311 0.19 -20.17 -7.95
CA CYS A 311 -0.75 -19.68 -8.97
C CYS A 311 -2.11 -19.33 -8.38
N SER A 312 -2.68 -20.23 -7.56
CA SER A 312 -3.93 -19.98 -6.86
C SER A 312 -3.82 -18.77 -5.95
N ARG A 313 -2.67 -18.58 -5.29
CA ARG A 313 -2.47 -17.40 -4.45
C ARG A 313 -2.41 -16.11 -5.26
N LEU A 314 -1.65 -16.08 -6.36
CA LEU A 314 -1.61 -14.94 -7.26
C LEU A 314 -3.01 -14.60 -7.78
N GLN A 315 -3.79 -15.61 -8.19
CA GLN A 315 -5.18 -15.40 -8.64
C GLN A 315 -6.05 -14.79 -7.55
N ALA A 316 -6.01 -15.33 -6.32
CA ALA A 316 -6.83 -14.85 -5.21
C ALA A 316 -6.50 -13.39 -4.83
N GLU A 317 -5.21 -13.06 -4.72
CA GLU A 317 -4.74 -11.72 -4.35
C GLU A 317 -5.03 -10.68 -5.45
N LEU A 318 -5.03 -11.09 -6.72
CA LEU A 318 -5.33 -10.21 -7.85
C LEU A 318 -6.83 -10.03 -8.10
N LEU A 319 -7.65 -11.04 -7.77
CA LEU A 319 -9.10 -10.96 -7.94
C LEU A 319 -9.72 -9.98 -6.94
N HIS A 320 -9.25 -10.02 -5.68
CA HIS A 320 -9.76 -9.19 -4.60
C HIS A 320 -8.62 -8.60 -3.75
N PRO A 321 -7.84 -7.63 -4.26
CA PRO A 321 -6.72 -7.03 -3.50
C PRO A 321 -7.16 -6.35 -2.21
N PHE A 322 -8.43 -5.92 -2.16
CA PHE A 322 -9.08 -5.38 -0.97
C PHE A 322 -10.44 -6.03 -0.73
N LYS A 323 -10.76 -6.19 0.56
CA LYS A 323 -12.12 -6.50 1.00
C LYS A 323 -12.72 -5.24 1.62
N VAL A 324 -13.90 -4.85 1.13
CA VAL A 324 -14.59 -3.63 1.56
C VAL A 324 -16.02 -4.03 1.89
N ALA A 325 -16.49 -3.68 3.10
CA ALA A 325 -17.88 -3.83 3.48
C ALA A 325 -18.32 -2.70 4.40
N VAL A 326 -19.61 -2.38 4.38
CA VAL A 326 -20.25 -1.53 5.39
C VAL A 326 -21.13 -2.40 6.27
N VAL A 327 -20.87 -2.39 7.57
CA VAL A 327 -21.59 -3.19 8.57
C VAL A 327 -22.30 -2.27 9.56
N SER A 328 -23.39 -2.77 10.16
CA SER A 328 -24.08 -2.08 11.25
C SER A 328 -23.33 -2.24 12.57
N ARG A 329 -23.13 -1.15 13.30
CA ARG A 329 -22.54 -1.10 14.65
C ARG A 329 -23.51 -0.40 15.60
N GLY A 330 -24.55 -1.11 16.02
CA GLY A 330 -25.63 -0.51 16.80
C GLY A 330 -26.45 0.47 15.94
N PRO A 331 -26.64 1.73 16.36
CA PRO A 331 -27.30 2.74 15.53
C PRO A 331 -26.42 3.25 14.38
N ASP A 332 -25.10 3.07 14.47
CA ASP A 332 -24.15 3.64 13.53
C ASP A 332 -23.74 2.67 12.42
N SER A 333 -23.18 3.20 11.34
CA SER A 333 -22.58 2.41 10.26
C SER A 333 -21.05 2.42 10.35
N GLU A 334 -20.42 1.27 10.19
CA GLU A 334 -18.96 1.12 10.18
C GLU A 334 -18.50 0.61 8.80
N LEU A 335 -17.64 1.37 8.14
CA LEU A 335 -16.92 0.94 6.95
C LEU A 335 -15.67 0.17 7.37
N LEU A 336 -15.51 -1.01 6.78
CA LEU A 336 -14.37 -1.90 6.95
C LEU A 336 -13.62 -2.02 5.64
N VAL A 337 -12.33 -1.75 5.68
CA VAL A 337 -11.41 -2.04 4.57
C VAL A 337 -10.31 -2.95 5.08
N VAL A 338 -10.17 -4.13 4.48
CA VAL A 338 -9.09 -5.07 4.76
C VAL A 338 -8.03 -4.93 3.69
N ASN A 339 -6.83 -4.57 4.12
CA ASN A 339 -5.62 -4.46 3.32
C ASN A 339 -4.67 -5.61 3.69
N PRO A 340 -4.41 -6.56 2.77
CA PRO A 340 -3.37 -7.56 2.98
C PRO A 340 -2.01 -6.91 3.23
N VAL A 341 -1.25 -7.42 4.19
CA VAL A 341 0.12 -6.94 4.46
C VAL A 341 1.16 -7.97 4.00
N GLU A 342 2.36 -7.49 3.72
CA GLU A 342 3.56 -8.31 3.60
C GLU A 342 3.89 -9.02 4.92
N LEU A 343 4.68 -10.09 4.89
CA LEU A 343 5.27 -10.69 6.10
C LEU A 343 6.15 -9.70 6.90
N SER A 344 6.61 -8.61 6.27
CA SER A 344 7.32 -7.51 6.92
C SER A 344 6.38 -6.59 7.75
N GLY A 345 5.06 -6.81 7.66
CA GLY A 345 4.03 -6.00 8.27
C GLY A 345 3.69 -4.72 7.52
N LEU A 346 4.23 -4.53 6.32
CA LEU A 346 3.91 -3.39 5.46
C LEU A 346 2.72 -3.72 4.56
N GLY A 347 1.68 -2.91 4.63
CA GLY A 347 0.55 -2.97 3.71
C GLY A 347 0.74 -2.12 2.47
N ARG A 348 -0.26 -2.20 1.59
CA ARG A 348 -0.39 -1.27 0.48
C ARG A 348 -0.48 0.18 1.00
N PRO A 349 0.31 1.12 0.46
CA PRO A 349 0.27 2.52 0.89
C PRO A 349 -0.99 3.24 0.41
N LEU A 350 -1.26 4.40 1.01
CA LEU A 350 -2.33 5.35 0.64
C LEU A 350 -3.77 4.83 0.78
N VAL A 351 -3.99 3.68 1.43
CA VAL A 351 -5.34 3.12 1.62
C VAL A 351 -6.24 4.11 2.36
N PHE A 352 -5.80 4.67 3.50
CA PHE A 352 -6.59 5.65 4.23
C PHE A 352 -6.82 6.95 3.42
N TYR A 353 -5.84 7.37 2.62
CA TYR A 353 -5.99 8.51 1.71
C TYR A 353 -7.10 8.26 0.69
N ASP A 354 -7.10 7.09 0.04
CA ASP A 354 -8.11 6.72 -0.95
C ASP A 354 -9.50 6.59 -0.32
N VAL A 355 -9.59 6.03 0.89
CA VAL A 355 -10.87 5.90 1.61
C VAL A 355 -11.43 7.26 2.01
N THR A 356 -10.60 8.13 2.59
CA THR A 356 -11.03 9.49 2.97
C THR A 356 -11.43 10.32 1.74
N LEU A 357 -10.75 10.14 0.61
CA LEU A 357 -11.10 10.78 -0.66
C LEU A 357 -12.46 10.30 -1.17
N ALA A 358 -12.69 8.98 -1.18
CA ALA A 358 -13.96 8.40 -1.60
C ALA A 358 -15.12 8.91 -0.72
N LEU A 359 -14.94 8.93 0.60
CA LEU A 359 -15.95 9.43 1.54
C LEU A 359 -16.19 10.94 1.40
N LYS A 360 -15.13 11.73 1.13
CA LYS A 360 -15.25 13.16 0.77
C LYS A 360 -16.10 13.36 -0.49
N MET A 361 -15.88 12.57 -1.55
CA MET A 361 -16.67 12.64 -2.78
C MET A 361 -18.14 12.25 -2.55
N LEU A 362 -18.38 11.29 -1.68
CA LEU A 362 -19.71 10.86 -1.26
C LEU A 362 -20.38 11.83 -0.26
N LYS A 363 -19.65 12.83 0.23
CA LYS A 363 -20.10 13.79 1.26
C LYS A 363 -20.48 13.10 2.58
N ILE A 364 -19.77 12.02 2.93
CA ILE A 364 -19.92 11.29 4.19
C ILE A 364 -18.86 11.77 5.18
N CYS A 365 -19.29 12.08 6.41
CA CYS A 365 -18.39 12.46 7.50
C CYS A 365 -17.82 11.20 8.17
N ILE A 366 -16.60 11.33 8.69
CA ILE A 366 -15.90 10.28 9.44
C ILE A 366 -15.84 10.74 10.90
N PHE A 367 -16.34 9.93 11.83
CA PHE A 367 -16.28 10.23 13.26
C PHE A 367 -15.04 9.64 13.93
N THR A 368 -14.71 8.40 13.61
CA THR A 368 -13.50 7.75 14.11
C THR A 368 -12.95 6.85 13.03
N ALA A 369 -11.63 6.74 12.95
CA ALA A 369 -10.97 5.76 12.11
C ALA A 369 -9.85 5.09 12.91
N ASP A 370 -9.96 3.78 13.11
CA ASP A 370 -8.92 2.98 13.75
C ASP A 370 -8.28 2.07 12.71
N ILE A 371 -6.95 2.05 12.70
CA ILE A 371 -6.14 1.22 11.81
C ILE A 371 -5.40 0.22 12.67
N GLY A 372 -5.84 -1.03 12.61
CA GLY A 372 -5.34 -2.11 13.44
C GLY A 372 -4.74 -3.23 12.61
N ARG A 373 -3.79 -3.95 13.20
CA ARG A 373 -3.33 -5.23 12.64
C ARG A 373 -4.15 -6.36 13.24
N HIS A 374 -4.67 -7.22 12.37
CA HIS A 374 -5.47 -8.36 12.74
C HIS A 374 -4.97 -9.61 12.02
N ILE A 375 -4.96 -10.74 12.73
CA ILE A 375 -4.78 -12.04 12.11
C ILE A 375 -6.15 -12.53 11.67
N ILE A 376 -6.33 -12.76 10.38
CA ILE A 376 -7.56 -13.29 9.81
C ILE A 376 -7.22 -14.56 9.04
N GLY A 377 -7.71 -15.70 9.53
CA GLY A 377 -7.24 -17.01 9.06
C GLY A 377 -5.77 -17.22 9.43
N ASP A 378 -4.93 -17.45 8.43
CA ASP A 378 -3.48 -17.62 8.54
C ASP A 378 -2.67 -16.36 8.19
N LYS A 379 -3.34 -15.22 7.94
CA LYS A 379 -2.70 -13.99 7.43
C LYS A 379 -2.87 -12.82 8.38
N GLU A 380 -1.79 -12.07 8.58
CA GLU A 380 -1.86 -10.73 9.13
C GLU A 380 -2.42 -9.78 8.07
N CYS A 381 -3.33 -8.88 8.45
CA CYS A 381 -3.92 -7.86 7.61
C CYS A 381 -4.00 -6.54 8.39
N GLU A 382 -3.96 -5.43 7.67
CA GLU A 382 -4.28 -4.11 8.19
C GLU A 382 -5.77 -3.84 7.94
N VAL A 383 -6.52 -3.61 9.02
CA VAL A 383 -7.96 -3.37 8.96
C VAL A 383 -8.23 -1.92 9.34
N TYR A 384 -8.88 -1.22 8.42
CA TYR A 384 -9.36 0.14 8.60
C TYR A 384 -10.81 0.07 9.05
N ARG A 385 -11.09 0.49 10.28
CA ARG A 385 -12.43 0.53 10.86
C ARG A 385 -12.86 1.98 10.98
N ILE A 386 -13.83 2.38 10.18
CA ILE A 386 -14.19 3.79 10.01
C ILE A 386 -15.67 3.95 10.36
N LEU A 387 -15.93 4.66 11.45
CA LEU A 387 -17.27 5.00 11.87
C LEU A 387 -17.79 6.15 10.99
N LEU A 388 -18.86 5.88 10.24
CA LEU A 388 -19.48 6.83 9.32
C LEU A 388 -20.54 7.64 10.05
N GLY A 389 -20.57 8.95 9.80
CA GLY A 389 -21.64 9.80 10.29
C GLY A 389 -22.87 9.76 9.39
N GLU A 390 -24.06 9.65 10.00
CA GLU A 390 -25.32 9.86 9.31
C GLU A 390 -25.47 11.35 8.97
N GLY A 391 -25.17 11.73 7.73
CA GLY A 391 -25.50 13.07 7.24
C GLY A 391 -27.01 13.30 7.23
N ASN A 392 -27.44 14.56 7.41
CA ASN A 392 -28.82 15.07 7.48
C ASN A 392 -29.90 14.35 6.62
N GLY A 393 -30.32 13.15 7.02
CA GLY A 393 -31.62 12.56 6.66
C GLY A 393 -31.71 11.61 5.46
N LEU A 394 -30.61 11.19 4.82
CA LEU A 394 -30.66 10.15 3.78
C LEU A 394 -29.50 9.15 3.93
N SER A 395 -29.81 7.98 4.49
CA SER A 395 -28.88 6.84 4.54
C SER A 395 -28.55 6.39 3.12
N MET A 396 -27.27 6.47 2.74
CA MET A 396 -26.83 6.02 1.42
C MET A 396 -26.68 4.49 1.43
N PRO A 397 -27.11 3.77 0.37
CA PRO A 397 -27.00 2.31 0.36
C PRO A 397 -25.55 1.84 0.55
N SER A 398 -25.32 0.88 1.44
CA SER A 398 -24.01 0.28 1.74
C SER A 398 -23.21 -0.07 0.47
N LYS A 399 -23.87 -0.71 -0.50
CA LYS A 399 -23.25 -1.09 -1.78
C LYS A 399 -22.69 0.09 -2.58
N LYS A 400 -23.28 1.28 -2.47
CA LYS A 400 -22.78 2.49 -3.14
C LYS A 400 -21.51 3.02 -2.45
N ILE A 401 -21.45 2.96 -1.12
CA ILE A 401 -20.26 3.31 -0.34
C ILE A 401 -19.13 2.34 -0.69
N GLU A 402 -19.39 1.04 -0.57
CA GLU A 402 -18.43 -0.02 -0.89
C GLU A 402 -17.91 0.09 -2.32
N GLY A 403 -18.81 0.31 -3.28
CA GLY A 403 -18.45 0.46 -4.69
C GLY A 403 -17.54 1.67 -4.94
N GLN A 404 -17.84 2.83 -4.36
CA GLN A 404 -17.02 4.03 -4.55
C GLN A 404 -15.66 3.91 -3.86
N VAL A 405 -15.62 3.36 -2.65
CA VAL A 405 -14.37 3.11 -1.92
C VAL A 405 -13.51 2.12 -2.70
N ARG A 406 -14.10 1.03 -3.21
CA ARG A 406 -13.39 0.04 -4.05
C ARG A 406 -12.85 0.68 -5.33
N LYS A 407 -13.65 1.50 -6.04
CA LYS A 407 -13.19 2.23 -7.23
C LYS A 407 -11.97 3.09 -6.92
N MET A 408 -12.00 3.84 -5.83
CA MET A 408 -10.88 4.72 -5.44
C MET A 408 -9.62 3.92 -5.10
N LEU A 409 -9.76 2.85 -4.30
CA LEU A 409 -8.65 1.96 -3.93
C LEU A 409 -8.01 1.29 -5.16
N MET A 410 -8.84 0.90 -6.13
CA MET A 410 -8.41 0.24 -7.37
C MET A 410 -7.97 1.23 -8.46
N GLY A 411 -8.19 2.53 -8.28
CA GLY A 411 -7.91 3.55 -9.29
C GLY A 411 -8.75 3.41 -10.57
N TRP A 412 -9.98 2.92 -10.42
CA TRP A 412 -10.97 2.80 -11.50
C TRP A 412 -11.82 4.07 -11.59
N GLU A 413 -12.28 4.40 -12.81
CA GLU A 413 -13.16 5.54 -13.09
C GLU A 413 -14.62 5.31 -12.68
#